data_AF-A0A0B1SES8-F1
#
_entry.id   AF-A0A0B1SES8-F1
#
_cell.length_a   1.000
_cell.length_b   1.000
_cell.length_c   1.000
_cell.angle_alpha   90.00
_cell.angle_beta   90.00
_cell.angle_gamma   90.00
#
_symmetry.space_group_name_H-M   'P 1'
#
loop_
_entity.id
_entity.type
_entity.pdbx_description
1 polymer ?
#
loop_
_entity_poly.entity_id
_entity_poly.type
_entity_poly.pdbx_seq_one_letter_code
_entity_poly.pdbx_strand_id
1 'polypeptide(L)'
;MDLLWADPMLNIQGYAPNTVRGVATFFGEDAVIQCCEKLRVDLIVRAHQMMMSGYGFFCNRKLITVFTAPRYQPEAVRLIRSVMYSNFQLYQPRRLE
;
A
#
# COMPACT_ATOMS: atom_id res chain seq x y z
N MET A 1 -4.80 -16.02 -4.44
CA MET A 1 -3.55 -15.67 -5.13
C MET A 1 -3.34 -14.16 -5.12
N ASP A 2 -4.29 -13.38 -5.64
CA ASP A 2 -4.16 -11.91 -5.75
C ASP A 2 -3.95 -11.17 -4.43
N LEU A 3 -4.58 -11.62 -3.34
CA LEU A 3 -4.41 -11.00 -2.03
C LEU A 3 -2.94 -10.89 -1.58
N LEU A 4 -2.07 -11.82 -2.01
CA LEU A 4 -0.66 -11.86 -1.62
C LEU A 4 0.28 -11.23 -2.66
N TRP A 5 -0.10 -11.23 -3.93
CA TRP A 5 0.81 -10.96 -5.06
C TRP A 5 0.36 -9.85 -6.00
N ALA A 6 -0.86 -9.34 -5.86
CA ALA A 6 -1.34 -8.24 -6.69
C ALA A 6 -0.62 -6.94 -6.32
N ASP A 7 -0.41 -6.06 -7.30
CA ASP A 7 0.31 -4.79 -7.14
C ASP A 7 -0.47 -3.57 -7.68
N PRO A 8 -0.46 -2.41 -6.98
CA PRO A 8 -0.98 -1.18 -7.53
C PRO A 8 -0.11 -0.74 -8.71
N MET A 9 -0.73 -0.22 -9.76
CA MET A 9 -0.04 0.32 -10.93
C MET A 9 -0.67 1.65 -11.35
N LEU A 10 0.19 2.63 -11.64
CA LEU A 10 -0.24 3.92 -12.17
C LEU A 10 -0.71 3.78 -13.62
N ASN A 11 -1.63 4.64 -14.03
CA ASN A 11 -2.09 4.76 -15.41
C ASN A 11 -2.76 3.50 -15.97
N ILE A 12 -3.39 2.69 -15.13
CA ILE A 12 -4.30 1.62 -15.56
C ILE A 12 -5.68 1.82 -14.94
N GLN A 13 -6.70 1.31 -15.64
CA GLN A 13 -8.07 1.25 -15.16
C GLN A 13 -8.44 -0.23 -14.92
N GLY A 14 -9.07 -0.51 -13.78
CA GLY A 14 -9.47 -1.86 -13.40
C GLY A 14 -8.27 -2.74 -13.05
N TYR A 15 -8.21 -3.92 -13.69
CA TYR A 15 -7.21 -4.96 -13.41
C TYR A 15 -6.49 -5.37 -14.70
N ALA A 16 -5.19 -5.65 -14.61
CA ALA A 16 -4.38 -6.15 -15.72
C ALA A 16 -3.46 -7.29 -15.25
N PRO A 17 -2.95 -8.17 -16.13
CA PRO A 17 -1.99 -9.19 -15.74
C PRO A 17 -0.70 -8.58 -15.16
N ASN A 18 -0.21 -9.11 -14.04
CA ASN A 18 1.04 -8.64 -13.45
C ASN A 18 2.25 -9.28 -14.14
N THR A 19 2.73 -8.62 -15.20
CA THR A 19 3.86 -9.09 -16.01
C THR A 19 5.20 -9.03 -15.29
N VAL A 20 5.34 -8.19 -14.24
CA VAL A 20 6.58 -8.07 -13.46
C VAL A 20 6.74 -9.25 -12.49
N ARG A 21 5.64 -9.72 -11.89
CA ARG A 21 5.65 -10.87 -10.98
C ARG A 21 5.47 -12.21 -11.71
N GLY A 22 4.89 -12.19 -12.92
CA GLY A 22 4.47 -13.39 -13.65
C GLY A 22 3.28 -14.11 -13.02
N VAL A 23 2.63 -13.48 -12.02
CA VAL A 23 1.55 -14.05 -11.22
C VAL A 23 0.66 -12.94 -10.68
N ALA A 24 -0.62 -13.22 -10.47
CA ALA A 24 -1.63 -12.26 -10.01
C ALA A 24 -1.82 -11.05 -10.96
N THR A 25 -2.49 -10.02 -10.47
CA THR A 25 -2.93 -8.86 -11.25
C THR A 25 -2.29 -7.55 -10.77
N PHE A 26 -2.10 -6.61 -11.69
CA PHE A 26 -2.04 -5.20 -11.37
C PHE A 26 -3.45 -4.65 -11.16
N PHE A 27 -3.59 -3.65 -10.30
CA PHE A 27 -4.85 -2.94 -10.09
C PHE A 27 -4.67 -1.41 -10.09
N GLY A 28 -5.66 -0.72 -10.64
CA GLY A 28 -5.71 0.73 -10.74
C GLY A 28 -6.29 1.43 -9.50
N GLU A 29 -6.35 2.77 -9.56
CA GLU A 29 -6.93 3.59 -8.50
C GLU A 29 -8.44 3.35 -8.33
N ASP A 30 -9.15 3.07 -9.41
CA ASP A 30 -10.58 2.77 -9.40
C ASP A 30 -10.90 1.51 -8.61
N ALA A 31 -10.07 0.47 -8.72
CA ALA A 31 -10.19 -0.74 -7.92
C ALA A 31 -10.01 -0.45 -6.42
N VAL A 32 -9.07 0.43 -6.05
CA VAL A 32 -8.85 0.85 -4.66
C VAL A 32 -10.06 1.61 -4.12
N ILE A 33 -10.60 2.56 -4.89
CA ILE A 33 -11.78 3.35 -4.50
C ILE A 33 -12.97 2.42 -4.27
N GLN A 34 -13.28 1.56 -5.23
CA GLN A 34 -14.40 0.62 -5.13
C GLN A 34 -14.24 -0.33 -3.94
N CYS A 35 -13.02 -0.80 -3.67
CA CYS A 35 -12.74 -1.66 -2.52
C CYS A 35 -13.00 -0.93 -1.19
N CYS A 36 -12.51 0.31 -1.06
CA CYS A 36 -12.73 1.15 0.11
C CYS A 36 -14.22 1.39 0.35
N GLU A 37 -14.98 1.75 -0.69
CA GLU A 37 -16.42 1.97 -0.62
C GLU A 37 -17.18 0.70 -0.22
N LYS A 38 -16.86 -0.43 -0.87
CA LYS A 38 -17.50 -1.72 -0.62
C LYS A 38 -17.26 -2.22 0.81
N LEU A 39 -16.05 -2.06 1.32
CA LEU A 39 -15.66 -2.50 2.67
C LEU A 39 -15.93 -1.44 3.74
N ARG A 40 -16.35 -0.22 3.35
CA ARG A 40 -16.54 0.93 4.25
C ARG A 40 -15.29 1.25 5.08
N VAL A 41 -14.14 1.28 4.42
CA VAL A 41 -12.85 1.64 5.02
C VAL A 41 -12.25 2.85 4.33
N ASP A 42 -11.47 3.63 5.07
CA ASP A 42 -10.85 4.85 4.53
C ASP A 42 -9.48 4.58 3.87
N LEU A 43 -8.81 3.51 4.28
CA LEU A 43 -7.41 3.22 3.94
C LEU A 43 -7.14 1.72 3.82
N ILE A 44 -6.50 1.32 2.72
CA ILE A 44 -5.88 0.01 2.56
C ILE A 44 -4.40 0.11 2.95
N VAL A 45 -3.99 -0.69 3.94
CA VAL A 45 -2.58 -0.81 4.35
C VAL A 45 -2.02 -2.13 3.83
N ARG A 46 -0.93 -2.06 3.06
CA ARG A 46 -0.27 -3.25 2.52
C ARG A 46 1.26 -3.18 2.62
N ALA A 47 1.91 -4.29 2.27
CA ALA A 47 3.38 -4.39 2.13
C ALA A 47 3.75 -4.86 0.70
N HIS A 48 4.77 -5.71 0.54
CA HIS A 48 5.16 -6.43 -0.68
C HIS A 48 6.02 -5.67 -1.72
N GLN A 49 5.76 -4.40 -1.99
CA GLN A 49 6.65 -3.60 -2.86
C GLN A 49 7.69 -2.87 -2.02
N MET A 50 8.95 -2.93 -2.46
CA MET A 50 10.01 -2.12 -1.87
C MET A 50 9.71 -0.65 -2.14
N MET A 51 9.74 0.16 -1.09
CA MET A 51 9.56 1.60 -1.17
C MET A 51 10.85 2.29 -0.74
N MET A 52 11.37 3.20 -1.57
CA MET A 52 12.63 3.90 -1.31
C MET A 52 12.65 4.60 0.05
N SER A 53 11.53 5.23 0.43
CA SER A 53 11.36 5.91 1.72
C SER A 53 10.84 5.00 2.83
N GLY A 54 10.76 3.68 2.61
CA GLY A 54 10.13 2.72 3.52
C GLY A 54 8.60 2.73 3.50
N TYR A 55 7.97 3.69 2.82
CA TYR A 55 6.54 3.70 2.54
C TYR A 55 6.23 4.50 1.27
N GLY A 56 5.02 4.33 0.72
CA GLY A 56 4.51 5.08 -0.41
C GLY A 56 2.99 5.12 -0.44
N PHE A 57 2.42 6.28 -0.76
CA PHE A 57 0.98 6.44 -0.95
C PHE A 57 0.57 6.23 -2.41
N PHE A 58 -0.64 5.74 -2.60
CA PHE A 58 -1.28 5.54 -3.90
C PHE A 58 -2.76 5.96 -3.80
N CYS A 59 -3.39 6.29 -4.94
CA CYS A 59 -4.81 6.62 -5.04
C CYS A 59 -5.25 7.69 -4.01
N ASN A 60 -4.72 8.90 -4.13
CA ASN A 60 -5.00 10.02 -3.22
C ASN A 60 -4.96 9.62 -1.72
N ARG A 61 -3.92 8.84 -1.34
CA ARG A 61 -3.70 8.34 0.03
C ARG A 61 -4.73 7.33 0.55
N LYS A 62 -5.57 6.74 -0.30
CA LYS A 62 -6.47 5.63 0.06
C LYS A 62 -5.77 4.27 0.12
N LEU A 63 -4.54 4.18 -0.36
CA LEU A 63 -3.67 3.02 -0.17
C LEU A 63 -2.28 3.47 0.27
N ILE A 64 -1.72 2.77 1.25
CA ILE A 64 -0.32 2.91 1.66
C ILE A 64 0.39 1.56 1.56
N THR A 65 1.58 1.58 0.95
CA THR A 65 2.52 0.47 1.02
C THR A 65 3.57 0.78 2.07
N VAL A 66 3.82 -0.16 2.97
CA VAL A 66 4.85 -0.08 4.02
C VAL A 66 5.90 -1.17 3.80
N PHE A 67 7.17 -0.81 3.91
CA PHE A 67 8.30 -1.70 3.70
C PHE A 67 9.35 -1.51 4.80
N THR A 68 9.56 -2.55 5.61
CA THR A 68 10.31 -2.46 6.88
C THR A 68 11.65 -3.18 6.88
N ALA A 69 12.17 -3.61 5.72
CA ALA A 69 13.47 -4.27 5.62
C ALA A 69 14.57 -3.27 5.19
N PRO A 70 15.30 -2.64 6.15
CA PRO A 70 16.34 -1.69 5.80
C PRO A 70 17.52 -2.45 5.19
N ARG A 71 18.02 -1.97 4.04
CA ARG A 71 19.06 -2.62 3.23
C ARG A 71 18.60 -3.87 2.49
N TYR A 72 17.30 -4.00 2.21
CA TYR A 72 16.83 -4.94 1.18
C TYR A 72 17.56 -4.70 -0.16
N GLN A 73 17.83 -3.43 -0.46
CA GLN A 73 18.74 -3.01 -1.51
C GLN A 73 19.76 -2.04 -0.92
N PRO A 74 21.09 -2.28 -1.05
CA PRO A 74 22.12 -1.47 -0.39
C PRO A 74 22.04 0.04 -0.67
N GLU A 75 21.55 0.41 -1.86
CA GLU A 75 21.42 1.80 -2.31
C GLU A 75 20.13 2.49 -1.81
N ALA A 76 19.17 1.72 -1.27
CA ALA A 76 17.93 2.27 -0.73
C ALA A 76 18.18 2.88 0.66
N VAL A 77 18.22 4.21 0.72
CA VAL A 77 18.52 4.97 1.94
C VAL A 77 17.49 4.71 3.05
N ARG A 78 18.00 4.36 4.23
CA ARG A 78 17.25 4.10 5.47
C ARG A 78 16.44 5.32 5.93
N LEU A 79 15.11 5.19 5.99
CA LEU A 79 14.31 5.97 6.94
C LEU A 79 13.12 5.20 7.54
N ILE A 80 13.36 3.99 8.09
CA ILE A 80 12.31 3.25 8.82
C ILE A 80 11.92 3.95 10.13
N ARG A 81 12.78 4.84 10.65
CA ARG A 81 12.42 5.64 11.83
C ARG A 81 11.26 6.59 11.56
N SER A 82 11.03 7.09 10.35
CA SER A 82 9.93 8.04 10.17
C SER A 82 8.57 7.35 10.18
N VAL A 83 8.39 6.14 9.66
CA VAL A 83 7.06 5.48 9.67
C VAL A 83 6.53 5.24 11.10
N MET A 84 7.41 4.96 12.07
CA MET A 84 7.01 4.80 13.48
C MET A 84 6.75 6.13 14.21
N TYR A 85 7.33 7.25 13.75
CA TYR A 85 7.28 8.54 14.46
C TYR A 85 6.60 9.68 13.67
N SER A 86 6.19 9.46 12.42
CA SER A 86 5.53 10.46 11.57
C SER A 86 4.02 10.27 11.67
N ASN A 87 3.36 11.04 12.54
CA ASN A 87 1.94 11.42 12.47
C ASN A 87 0.87 10.32 12.24
N PHE A 88 1.18 9.04 12.34
CA PHE A 88 0.16 8.01 12.56
C PHE A 88 -0.23 8.09 14.03
N GLN A 89 -1.13 9.01 14.38
CA GLN A 89 -1.88 8.84 15.63
C GLN A 89 -2.54 7.47 15.55
N LEU A 90 -2.15 6.58 16.46
CA LEU A 90 -2.86 5.32 16.67
C LEU A 90 -4.34 5.67 16.82
N TYR A 91 -5.19 5.22 15.89
CA TYR A 91 -6.63 5.36 16.01
C TYR A 91 -7.05 4.63 17.30
N GLN A 92 -7.35 5.39 18.35
CA GLN A 92 -8.03 4.83 19.51
C GLN A 92 -9.51 4.76 19.15
N PRO A 93 -10.11 3.56 19.09
CA PRO A 93 -11.55 3.46 18.87
C PRO A 93 -12.27 4.19 20.00
N ARG A 94 -13.16 5.13 19.64
CA ARG A 94 -14.06 5.74 20.61
C ARG A 94 -14.84 4.62 21.30
N ARG A 95 -14.78 4.56 22.63
CA ARG A 95 -15.77 3.78 23.38
C ARG A 95 -17.14 4.36 23.02
N LEU A 96 -18.01 3.50 22.50
CA LEU A 96 -19.43 3.78 22.45
C LEU A 96 -19.89 3.89 23.91
N GLU A 97 -20.31 5.08 24.32
CA GLU A 97 -21.13 5.27 25.52
C GLU A 97 -22.55 4.77 25.25
#